data_AF-A0A934WSN8-F1
#
_entry.id   AF-A0A934WSN8-F1
#
_cell.length_a   1.000
_cell.length_b   1.000
_cell.length_c   1.000
_cell.angle_alpha   90.00
_cell.angle_beta   90.00
_cell.angle_gamma   90.00
#
_symmetry.space_group_name_H-M   'P 1'
#
loop_
_entity.id
_entity.type
_entity.pdbx_description
1 polymer ?
#
loop_
_entity_poly.entity_id
_entity_poly.type
_entity_poly.pdbx_seq_one_letter_code
_entity_poly.pdbx_strand_id
1 'polypeptide(L)'
;MTESVLVIQNVSDLDLVQTLDCGQSFRWTQIADHSFAGVAFGRAVTVTLDGTNLRIENAPESDRALWEDYFDLSLDYGGIRRELSALHPVLHEAADYAAGIRILRQEPYEALCTFIISQNNNIKRIKGIVQRLCESFGEPLAGGYFTFPTAETMSLLSVEDLAPLRAGFRARYLIDAAQKVSAGEIDWELCRTGDYEQARRELMKITGVGVKVADCTLLFGLHRVEAFPLDVWMKRAMERLFPDMRPADFGSYAGIAQQYIFHFSRMHPEMFV
;
A
#
# COMPACT_ATOMS: atom_id res chain seq x y z
N MET A 1 -28.86 -4.33 12.77
CA MET A 1 -27.65 -4.55 13.58
C MET A 1 -27.14 -3.17 13.93
N THR A 2 -26.90 -2.87 15.20
CA THR A 2 -26.32 -1.58 15.62
C THR A 2 -24.94 -1.47 14.98
N GLU A 3 -24.76 -0.49 14.09
CA GLU A 3 -23.46 -0.22 13.47
C GLU A 3 -22.47 0.14 14.57
N SER A 4 -21.48 -0.73 14.80
CA SER A 4 -20.44 -0.50 15.79
C SER A 4 -19.50 0.60 15.30
N VAL A 5 -19.22 1.59 16.15
CA VAL A 5 -18.27 2.65 15.84
C VAL A 5 -17.12 2.59 16.85
N LEU A 6 -15.92 2.33 16.34
CA LEU A 6 -14.67 2.43 17.07
C LEU A 6 -14.14 3.87 16.95
N VAL A 7 -13.64 4.43 18.06
CA VAL A 7 -12.99 5.74 18.08
C VAL A 7 -11.59 5.60 18.68
N ILE A 8 -10.58 6.04 17.92
CA ILE A 8 -9.19 6.14 18.36
C ILE A 8 -8.89 7.64 18.52
N GLN A 9 -8.55 8.04 19.74
CA GLN A 9 -8.34 9.45 20.09
C GLN A 9 -6.88 9.86 19.97
N ASN A 10 -6.64 11.17 19.83
CA ASN A 10 -5.31 11.78 19.82
C ASN A 10 -4.38 11.24 18.71
N VAL A 11 -4.94 10.89 17.57
CA VAL A 11 -4.17 10.55 16.37
C VAL A 11 -3.48 11.80 15.85
N SER A 12 -2.17 11.71 15.65
CA SER A 12 -1.34 12.76 15.03
C SER A 12 -0.80 12.29 13.69
N ASP A 13 -0.38 13.26 12.86
CA ASP A 13 0.33 12.99 11.60
C ASP A 13 -0.40 11.98 10.70
N LEU A 14 -1.72 12.16 10.58
CA LEU A 14 -2.59 11.40 9.70
C LEU A 14 -3.48 12.37 8.93
N ASP A 15 -3.45 12.26 7.61
CA ASP A 15 -4.47 12.80 6.71
C ASP A 15 -4.98 11.64 5.85
N LEU A 16 -6.30 11.43 5.82
CA LEU A 16 -6.91 10.30 5.13
C LEU A 16 -6.73 10.37 3.61
N VAL A 17 -6.78 11.57 3.02
CA VAL A 17 -6.60 11.73 1.58
C VAL A 17 -5.15 11.45 1.19
N GLN A 18 -4.20 12.04 1.93
CA GLN A 18 -2.77 11.84 1.71
C GLN A 18 -2.38 10.38 1.95
N THR A 19 -2.94 9.71 2.97
CA THR A 19 -2.60 8.31 3.27
C THR A 19 -3.29 7.33 2.32
N LEU A 20 -4.60 7.43 2.13
CA LEU A 20 -5.38 6.42 1.41
C LEU A 20 -5.35 6.58 -0.12
N ASP A 21 -4.95 7.76 -0.64
CA ASP A 21 -4.85 8.01 -2.09
C ASP A 21 -3.44 8.37 -2.59
N CYS A 22 -2.38 8.18 -1.77
CA CYS A 22 -0.98 8.33 -2.23
C CYS A 22 -0.45 7.17 -3.08
N GLY A 23 -1.30 6.21 -3.49
CA GLY A 23 -0.90 5.11 -4.37
C GLY A 23 -0.31 3.89 -3.66
N GLN A 24 -0.35 3.84 -2.32
CA GLN A 24 0.01 2.66 -1.55
C GLN A 24 -1.12 1.62 -1.45
N SER A 25 -2.38 2.07 -1.50
CA SER A 25 -3.58 1.23 -1.42
C SER A 25 -4.56 1.54 -2.55
N PHE A 26 -5.40 0.56 -2.88
CA PHE A 26 -6.30 0.61 -4.05
C PHE A 26 -7.73 0.19 -3.73
N ARG A 27 -8.02 -0.11 -2.46
CA ARG A 27 -9.34 -0.58 -1.98
C ARG A 27 -10.10 0.44 -1.15
N TRP A 28 -9.51 1.62 -0.96
CA TRP A 28 -10.17 2.76 -0.34
C TRP A 28 -10.75 3.69 -1.41
N THR A 29 -11.99 4.09 -1.19
CA THR A 29 -12.72 5.02 -2.03
C THR A 29 -13.20 6.17 -1.16
N GLN A 30 -12.86 7.39 -1.55
CA GLN A 30 -13.40 8.59 -0.91
C GLN A 30 -14.90 8.67 -1.20
N ILE A 31 -15.70 8.85 -0.16
CA ILE A 31 -17.15 9.05 -0.24
C ILE A 31 -17.48 10.48 0.24
N ALA A 32 -18.73 10.73 0.64
CA ALA A 32 -19.14 12.05 1.14
C ALA A 32 -18.38 12.47 2.41
N ASP A 33 -18.36 13.78 2.67
CA ASP A 33 -17.89 14.38 3.93
C ASP A 33 -16.44 14.01 4.31
N HIS A 34 -15.56 13.90 3.30
CA HIS A 34 -14.14 13.55 3.48
C HIS A 34 -13.87 12.18 4.12
N SER A 35 -14.88 11.33 4.21
CA SER A 35 -14.75 9.96 4.70
C SER A 35 -14.32 9.00 3.59
N PHE A 36 -13.81 7.84 4.00
CA PHE A 36 -13.35 6.81 3.08
C PHE A 36 -13.98 5.46 3.43
N ALA A 37 -14.55 4.79 2.44
CA ALA A 37 -14.99 3.41 2.58
C ALA A 37 -13.95 2.46 1.97
N GLY A 38 -13.70 1.33 2.63
CA GLY A 38 -12.73 0.36 2.14
C GLY A 38 -12.82 -0.99 2.85
N VAL A 39 -12.00 -1.93 2.36
CA VAL A 39 -11.90 -3.27 2.91
C VAL A 39 -10.43 -3.60 3.18
N ALA A 40 -10.12 -4.03 4.39
CA ALA A 40 -8.82 -4.57 4.78
C ALA A 40 -9.02 -5.67 5.84
N PHE A 41 -8.24 -6.75 5.82
CA PHE A 41 -8.33 -7.85 6.80
C PHE A 41 -9.74 -8.44 6.95
N GLY A 42 -10.47 -8.52 5.82
CA GLY A 42 -11.85 -8.99 5.77
C GLY A 42 -12.87 -8.09 6.49
N ARG A 43 -12.51 -6.84 6.82
CA ARG A 43 -13.39 -5.85 7.42
C ARG A 43 -13.77 -4.79 6.41
N ALA A 44 -15.06 -4.63 6.14
CA ALA A 44 -15.59 -3.50 5.38
C ALA A 44 -15.95 -2.38 6.34
N VAL A 45 -15.28 -1.23 6.23
CA VAL A 45 -15.41 -0.10 7.16
C VAL A 45 -15.50 1.23 6.44
N THR A 46 -16.04 2.22 7.15
CA THR A 46 -15.95 3.64 6.77
C THR A 46 -15.08 4.34 7.80
N VAL A 47 -14.09 5.11 7.35
CA VAL A 47 -13.19 5.88 8.22
C VAL A 47 -13.36 7.38 7.98
N THR A 48 -13.38 8.12 9.09
CA THR A 48 -13.45 9.59 9.11
C THR A 48 -12.51 10.11 10.18
N LEU A 49 -11.79 11.19 9.90
CA LEU A 49 -10.95 11.87 10.87
C LEU A 49 -11.63 13.18 11.30
N ASP A 50 -12.03 13.25 12.57
CA ASP A 50 -12.64 14.45 13.17
C ASP A 50 -11.67 15.08 14.17
N GLY A 51 -10.98 16.13 13.73
CA GLY A 51 -9.83 16.69 14.45
C GLY A 51 -8.72 15.64 14.58
N THR A 52 -8.48 15.16 15.80
CA THR A 52 -7.51 14.09 16.10
C THR A 52 -8.17 12.75 16.40
N ASN A 53 -9.48 12.63 16.20
CA ASN A 53 -10.23 11.42 16.48
C ASN A 53 -10.49 10.65 15.20
N LEU A 54 -9.83 9.49 15.04
CA LEU A 54 -10.12 8.56 13.95
C LEU A 54 -11.35 7.74 14.33
N ARG A 55 -12.44 7.93 13.59
CA ARG A 55 -13.70 7.21 13.72
C ARG A 55 -13.76 6.13 12.66
N ILE A 56 -14.06 4.89 13.07
CA ILE A 56 -14.13 3.72 12.20
C ILE A 56 -15.50 3.07 12.40
N GLU A 57 -16.37 3.23 11.42
CA GLU A 57 -17.70 2.63 11.40
C GLU A 57 -17.62 1.17 10.92
N ASN A 58 -18.54 0.34 11.41
CA ASN A 58 -18.54 -1.12 11.22
C ASN A 58 -17.33 -1.84 11.82
N ALA A 59 -16.67 -1.21 12.81
CA ALA A 59 -15.60 -1.80 13.58
C ALA A 59 -15.99 -1.92 15.06
N PRO A 60 -16.03 -3.14 15.64
CA PRO A 60 -16.17 -3.31 17.08
C PRO A 60 -14.87 -2.94 17.81
N GLU A 61 -14.98 -2.68 19.12
CA GLU A 61 -13.81 -2.37 19.97
C GLU A 61 -12.73 -3.47 19.94
N SER A 62 -13.12 -4.74 19.68
CA SER A 62 -12.16 -5.85 19.53
C SER A 62 -11.23 -5.71 18.34
N ASP A 63 -11.57 -4.88 17.34
CA ASP A 63 -10.73 -4.60 16.18
C ASP A 63 -9.78 -3.41 16.42
N ARG A 64 -9.76 -2.80 17.63
CA ARG A 64 -8.90 -1.63 17.93
C ARG A 64 -7.44 -1.85 17.55
N ALA A 65 -6.84 -2.93 18.04
CA ALA A 65 -5.42 -3.20 17.80
C ALA A 65 -5.11 -3.40 16.30
N LEU A 66 -6.04 -4.01 15.56
CA LEU A 66 -5.92 -4.17 14.11
C LEU A 66 -5.84 -2.81 13.40
N TRP A 67 -6.72 -1.88 13.74
CA TRP A 67 -6.75 -0.57 13.09
C TRP A 67 -5.63 0.36 13.55
N GLU A 68 -5.24 0.30 14.82
CA GLU A 68 -4.06 1.01 15.32
C GLU A 68 -2.79 0.55 14.60
N ASP A 69 -2.65 -0.76 14.32
CA ASP A 69 -1.54 -1.32 13.54
C ASP A 69 -1.68 -0.99 12.05
N TYR A 70 -2.85 -1.16 11.45
CA TYR A 70 -3.09 -0.89 10.02
C TYR A 70 -2.71 0.53 9.60
N PHE A 71 -3.09 1.52 10.40
CA PHE A 71 -2.73 2.93 10.19
C PHE A 71 -1.37 3.30 10.78
N ASP A 72 -0.65 2.33 11.34
CA ASP A 72 0.69 2.47 11.91
C ASP A 72 0.77 3.55 12.99
N LEU A 73 -0.26 3.68 13.83
CA LEU A 73 -0.45 4.83 14.74
C LEU A 73 0.61 4.93 15.86
N SER A 74 1.38 3.86 16.09
CA SER A 74 2.42 3.83 17.12
C SER A 74 3.75 4.47 16.69
N LEU A 75 4.01 4.58 15.39
CA LEU A 75 5.26 5.14 14.87
C LEU A 75 5.23 6.68 14.92
N ASP A 76 6.31 7.30 15.39
CA ASP A 76 6.44 8.77 15.49
C ASP A 76 6.78 9.39 14.12
N TYR A 77 5.77 9.52 13.25
CA TYR A 77 5.92 10.17 11.94
C TYR A 77 6.34 11.64 12.08
N GLY A 78 5.96 12.33 13.16
CA GLY A 78 6.41 13.71 13.40
C GLY A 78 7.93 13.79 13.62
N GLY A 79 8.49 12.86 14.40
CA GLY A 79 9.92 12.69 14.60
C GLY A 79 10.66 12.32 13.31
N ILE A 80 10.16 11.31 12.61
CA ILE A 80 10.73 10.85 11.33
C ILE A 80 10.70 11.98 10.30
N ARG A 81 9.60 12.72 10.21
CA ARG A 81 9.47 13.86 9.31
C ARG A 81 10.53 14.91 9.58
N ARG A 82 10.78 15.26 10.86
CA ARG A 82 11.86 16.19 11.23
C ARG A 82 13.25 15.69 10.82
N GLU A 83 13.53 14.40 10.99
CA GLU A 83 14.79 13.78 10.57
C GLU A 83 14.96 13.88 9.04
N LEU A 84 13.96 13.43 8.28
CA LEU A 84 13.96 13.45 6.82
C LEU A 84 14.05 14.89 6.27
N SER A 85 13.30 15.82 6.85
CA SER A 85 13.31 17.24 6.47
C SER A 85 14.67 17.92 6.71
N ALA A 86 15.54 17.36 7.55
CA ALA A 86 16.89 17.86 7.76
C ALA A 86 17.90 17.33 6.71
N LEU A 87 17.55 16.30 5.94
CA LEU A 87 18.47 15.68 4.96
C LEU A 87 18.60 16.50 3.67
N HIS A 88 17.52 17.11 3.20
CA HIS A 88 17.52 17.84 1.93
C HIS A 88 16.38 18.87 1.84
N PRO A 89 16.60 20.09 1.29
CA PRO A 89 15.56 21.12 1.17
C PRO A 89 14.33 20.67 0.38
N VAL A 90 14.51 19.91 -0.71
CA VAL A 90 13.36 19.39 -1.49
C VAL A 90 12.60 18.32 -0.71
N LEU A 91 13.30 17.51 0.09
CA LEU A 91 12.62 16.51 0.93
C LEU A 91 11.85 17.20 2.06
N HIS A 92 12.37 18.28 2.62
CA HIS A 92 11.65 19.14 3.56
C HIS A 92 10.32 19.63 2.98
N GLU A 93 10.37 20.22 1.78
CA GLU A 93 9.17 20.72 1.10
C GLU A 93 8.15 19.61 0.81
N ALA A 94 8.62 18.47 0.29
CA ALA A 94 7.76 17.31 0.02
C ALA A 94 7.11 16.75 1.30
N ALA A 95 7.89 16.68 2.38
CA ALA A 95 7.45 16.18 3.67
C ALA A 95 6.44 17.11 4.35
N ASP A 96 6.61 18.42 4.23
CA ASP A 96 5.64 19.41 4.73
C ASP A 96 4.35 19.42 3.90
N TYR A 97 4.46 19.28 2.57
CA TYR A 97 3.31 19.22 1.67
C TYR A 97 2.40 18.02 1.99
N ALA A 98 2.99 16.88 2.35
CA ALA A 98 2.27 15.63 2.59
C ALA A 98 2.45 15.11 4.03
N ALA A 99 2.46 16.02 5.01
CA ALA A 99 2.77 15.73 6.41
C ALA A 99 1.89 14.66 7.07
N GLY A 100 0.70 14.39 6.53
CA GLY A 100 -0.26 13.40 7.02
C GLY A 100 -0.15 12.01 6.36
N ILE A 101 0.83 11.76 5.48
CA ILE A 101 1.06 10.41 4.94
C ILE A 101 1.58 9.49 6.05
N ARG A 102 0.93 8.33 6.18
CA ARG A 102 1.43 7.15 6.91
C ARG A 102 1.59 5.95 5.98
N ILE A 103 2.51 5.05 6.27
CA ILE A 103 2.66 3.78 5.56
C ILE A 103 1.73 2.75 6.19
N LEU A 104 0.72 2.30 5.45
CA LEU A 104 -0.23 1.30 5.92
C LEU A 104 0.45 -0.07 6.09
N ARG A 105 0.01 -0.83 7.09
CA ARG A 105 0.38 -2.25 7.28
C ARG A 105 -0.65 -3.15 6.58
N GLN A 106 -0.59 -3.23 5.25
CA GLN A 106 -1.55 -4.03 4.47
C GLN A 106 -1.20 -5.53 4.51
N GLU A 107 -2.14 -6.37 4.08
CA GLU A 107 -1.91 -7.82 3.96
C GLU A 107 -0.84 -8.10 2.87
N PRO A 108 0.21 -8.90 3.16
CA PRO A 108 1.32 -9.10 2.23
C PRO A 108 0.89 -9.62 0.84
N TYR A 109 -0.05 -10.56 0.81
CA TYR A 109 -0.53 -11.16 -0.43
C TYR A 109 -1.41 -10.20 -1.25
N GLU A 110 -2.27 -9.42 -0.59
CA GLU A 110 -3.05 -8.36 -1.25
C GLU A 110 -2.10 -7.31 -1.87
N ALA A 111 -1.12 -6.84 -1.11
CA ALA A 111 -0.11 -5.89 -1.59
C ALA A 111 0.65 -6.46 -2.80
N LEU A 112 1.15 -7.69 -2.72
CA LEU A 112 1.84 -8.39 -3.80
C LEU A 112 1.01 -8.43 -5.09
N CYS A 113 -0.22 -8.97 -5.04
CA CYS A 113 -1.10 -9.06 -6.20
C CYS A 113 -1.43 -7.67 -6.77
N THR A 114 -1.65 -6.69 -5.90
CA THR A 114 -2.00 -5.33 -6.30
C THR A 114 -0.83 -4.64 -7.00
N PHE A 115 0.40 -4.83 -6.53
CA PHE A 115 1.58 -4.28 -7.20
C PHE A 115 1.99 -5.07 -8.46
N ILE A 116 1.64 -6.36 -8.58
CA ILE A 116 1.67 -7.08 -9.85
C ILE A 116 0.70 -6.41 -10.85
N ILE A 117 -0.55 -6.15 -10.44
CA ILE A 117 -1.55 -5.43 -11.24
C ILE A 117 -1.05 -4.03 -11.62
N SER A 118 -0.27 -3.39 -10.73
CA SER A 118 0.21 -2.03 -10.91
C SER A 118 1.10 -1.84 -12.12
N GLN A 119 1.87 -2.85 -12.55
CA GLN A 119 3.08 -2.76 -13.40
C GLN A 119 3.01 -1.71 -14.53
N ASN A 120 2.99 -1.97 -15.83
CA ASN A 120 2.79 -0.89 -16.82
C ASN A 120 1.30 -0.41 -16.87
N ASN A 121 0.81 0.31 -15.84
CA ASN A 121 -0.62 0.62 -15.64
C ASN A 121 -0.87 2.02 -15.03
N ASN A 122 -2.14 2.42 -14.90
CA ASN A 122 -2.55 3.65 -14.21
C ASN A 122 -3.51 3.36 -13.05
N ILE A 123 -3.53 4.25 -12.04
CA ILE A 123 -4.28 4.07 -10.78
C ILE A 123 -5.74 3.72 -11.02
N LYS A 124 -6.44 4.44 -11.91
CA LYS A 124 -7.86 4.18 -12.20
C LYS A 124 -8.09 2.75 -12.69
N ARG A 125 -7.25 2.28 -13.62
CA ARG A 125 -7.34 0.91 -14.14
C ARG A 125 -6.93 -0.13 -13.11
N ILE A 126 -5.94 0.16 -12.24
CA ILE A 126 -5.54 -0.71 -11.14
C ILE A 126 -6.71 -0.92 -10.17
N LYS A 127 -7.30 0.16 -9.65
CA LYS A 127 -8.47 0.11 -8.74
C LYS A 127 -9.59 -0.73 -9.36
N GLY A 128 -9.90 -0.52 -10.63
CA GLY A 128 -10.93 -1.30 -11.33
C GLY A 128 -10.60 -2.79 -11.52
N ILE A 129 -9.34 -3.16 -11.75
CA ILE A 129 -8.94 -4.57 -11.83
C ILE A 129 -9.04 -5.23 -10.46
N VAL A 130 -8.54 -4.57 -9.40
CA VAL A 130 -8.62 -5.05 -8.01
C VAL A 130 -10.07 -5.22 -7.59
N GLN A 131 -10.94 -4.26 -7.89
CA GLN A 131 -12.37 -4.36 -7.59
C GLN A 131 -12.99 -5.62 -8.24
N ARG A 132 -12.82 -5.81 -9.55
CA ARG A 132 -13.35 -7.00 -10.23
C ARG A 132 -12.75 -8.30 -9.70
N LEU A 133 -11.48 -8.29 -9.29
CA LEU A 133 -10.82 -9.45 -8.69
C LEU A 133 -11.53 -9.86 -7.39
N CYS A 134 -11.80 -8.89 -6.50
CA CYS A 134 -12.52 -9.14 -5.26
C CYS A 134 -13.98 -9.56 -5.51
N GLU A 135 -14.69 -8.90 -6.42
CA GLU A 135 -16.08 -9.25 -6.76
C GLU A 135 -16.22 -10.65 -7.37
N SER A 136 -15.21 -11.11 -8.12
CA SER A 136 -15.26 -12.39 -8.82
C SER A 136 -14.84 -13.57 -7.93
N PHE A 137 -13.90 -13.36 -7.01
CA PHE A 137 -13.20 -14.45 -6.31
C PHE A 137 -13.06 -14.25 -4.80
N GLY A 138 -13.47 -13.10 -4.27
CA GLY A 138 -13.50 -12.83 -2.83
C GLY A 138 -14.81 -13.29 -2.19
N GLU A 139 -14.78 -13.45 -0.87
CA GLU A 139 -15.96 -13.81 -0.09
C GLU A 139 -16.85 -12.57 0.13
N PRO A 140 -18.19 -12.70 0.06
CA PRO A 140 -19.09 -11.57 0.25
C PRO A 140 -19.03 -11.05 1.69
N LEU A 141 -19.06 -9.72 1.83
CA LEU A 141 -19.15 -8.99 3.08
C LEU A 141 -20.46 -8.17 3.09
N ALA A 142 -20.82 -7.64 4.27
CA ALA A 142 -21.93 -6.71 4.39
C ALA A 142 -21.73 -5.48 3.49
N GLY A 143 -22.82 -4.84 3.05
CA GLY A 143 -22.75 -3.61 2.25
C GLY A 143 -22.36 -3.81 0.78
N GLY A 144 -22.35 -5.04 0.28
CA GLY A 144 -21.97 -5.34 -1.11
C GLY A 144 -20.46 -5.33 -1.38
N TYR A 145 -19.66 -5.34 -0.31
CA TYR A 145 -18.22 -5.49 -0.38
C TYR A 145 -17.83 -6.97 -0.49
N PHE A 146 -16.57 -7.22 -0.85
CA PHE A 146 -15.99 -8.56 -0.95
C PHE A 146 -14.61 -8.55 -0.29
N THR A 147 -14.14 -9.68 0.24
CA THR A 147 -12.75 -9.82 0.69
C THR A 147 -11.78 -9.77 -0.50
N PHE A 148 -10.48 -9.68 -0.22
CA PHE A 148 -9.50 -10.07 -1.25
C PHE A 148 -9.52 -11.60 -1.38
N PRO A 149 -9.41 -12.18 -2.59
CA PRO A 149 -9.34 -13.63 -2.72
C PRO A 149 -8.06 -14.17 -2.09
N THR A 150 -8.12 -15.32 -1.44
CA THR A 150 -6.93 -15.94 -0.84
C THR A 150 -6.01 -16.54 -1.92
N ALA A 151 -4.76 -16.84 -1.55
CA ALA A 151 -3.82 -17.51 -2.45
C ALA A 151 -4.33 -18.91 -2.84
N GLU A 152 -4.97 -19.62 -1.91
CA GLU A 152 -5.56 -20.93 -2.12
C GLU A 152 -6.64 -20.87 -3.19
N THR A 153 -7.61 -19.95 -3.06
CA THR A 153 -8.66 -19.74 -4.08
C THR A 153 -8.06 -19.42 -5.44
N MET A 154 -7.12 -18.47 -5.49
CA MET A 154 -6.50 -18.04 -6.73
C MET A 154 -5.62 -19.12 -7.38
N SER A 155 -5.01 -20.02 -6.59
CA SER A 155 -4.09 -21.06 -7.08
C SER A 155 -4.80 -22.15 -7.91
N LEU A 156 -6.11 -22.29 -7.74
CA LEU A 156 -6.95 -23.25 -8.45
C LEU A 156 -7.45 -22.72 -9.81
N LEU A 157 -7.21 -21.44 -10.11
CA LEU A 157 -7.69 -20.80 -11.32
C LEU A 157 -6.69 -20.91 -12.48
N SER A 158 -7.21 -20.82 -13.69
CA SER A 158 -6.45 -20.68 -14.94
C SER A 158 -6.31 -19.22 -15.36
N VAL A 159 -5.44 -18.94 -16.33
CA VAL A 159 -5.29 -17.58 -16.89
C VAL A 159 -6.60 -17.14 -17.57
N GLU A 160 -7.34 -18.08 -18.15
CA GLU A 160 -8.61 -17.89 -18.82
C GLU A 160 -9.70 -17.43 -17.85
N ASP A 161 -9.71 -17.96 -16.62
CA ASP A 161 -10.65 -17.55 -15.57
C ASP A 161 -10.47 -16.08 -15.18
N LEU A 162 -9.24 -15.55 -15.30
CA LEU A 162 -8.91 -14.15 -15.01
C LEU A 162 -9.20 -13.20 -16.19
N ALA A 163 -9.65 -13.71 -17.35
CA ALA A 163 -9.93 -12.89 -18.52
C ALA A 163 -10.93 -11.74 -18.26
N PRO A 164 -12.04 -11.92 -17.49
CA PRO A 164 -12.97 -10.85 -17.15
C PRO A 164 -12.34 -9.69 -16.38
N LEU A 165 -11.25 -9.95 -15.64
CA LEU A 165 -10.55 -8.90 -14.89
C LEU A 165 -9.89 -7.86 -15.79
N ARG A 166 -9.61 -8.21 -17.05
CA ARG A 166 -8.84 -7.38 -18.00
C ARG A 166 -7.43 -7.01 -17.48
N ALA A 167 -6.82 -7.92 -16.73
CA ALA A 167 -5.44 -7.80 -16.19
C ALA A 167 -4.35 -7.92 -17.28
N GLY A 168 -4.70 -8.45 -18.46
CA GLY A 168 -3.79 -8.61 -19.61
C GLY A 168 -2.69 -9.63 -19.30
N PHE A 169 -1.45 -9.32 -19.70
CA PHE A 169 -0.31 -10.22 -19.49
C PHE A 169 -0.07 -10.59 -18.01
N ARG A 170 -0.57 -9.77 -17.07
CA ARG A 170 -0.40 -9.95 -15.62
C ARG A 170 -1.23 -11.10 -15.05
N ALA A 171 -2.25 -11.58 -15.76
CA ALA A 171 -3.06 -12.71 -15.30
C ALA A 171 -2.18 -13.93 -15.01
N ARG A 172 -1.19 -14.22 -15.88
CA ARG A 172 -0.22 -15.30 -15.65
C ARG A 172 0.65 -15.09 -14.40
N TYR A 173 0.98 -13.84 -14.06
CA TYR A 173 1.78 -13.49 -12.89
C TYR A 173 0.97 -13.62 -11.60
N LEU A 174 -0.33 -13.29 -11.64
CA LEU A 174 -1.25 -13.50 -10.51
C LEU A 174 -1.43 -14.98 -10.21
N ILE A 175 -1.58 -15.83 -11.24
CA ILE A 175 -1.66 -17.29 -11.06
C ILE A 175 -0.36 -17.85 -10.48
N ASP A 176 0.80 -17.48 -11.03
CA ASP A 176 2.10 -17.94 -10.50
C ASP A 176 2.31 -17.49 -9.05
N ALA A 177 1.99 -16.23 -8.73
CA ALA A 177 2.04 -15.71 -7.35
C ALA A 177 1.15 -16.53 -6.41
N ALA A 178 -0.11 -16.77 -6.80
CA ALA A 178 -1.05 -17.54 -6.01
C ALA A 178 -0.58 -18.97 -5.75
N GLN A 179 -0.09 -19.64 -6.80
CA GLN A 179 0.43 -21.02 -6.70
C GLN A 179 1.63 -21.11 -5.78
N LYS A 180 2.62 -20.21 -5.92
CA LYS A 180 3.81 -20.20 -5.07
C LYS A 180 3.50 -19.89 -3.61
N VAL A 181 2.61 -18.93 -3.37
CA VAL A 181 2.20 -18.58 -2.01
C VAL A 181 1.39 -19.71 -1.36
N SER A 182 0.41 -20.26 -2.09
CA SER A 182 -0.43 -21.39 -1.63
C SER A 182 0.40 -22.65 -1.34
N ALA A 183 1.45 -22.91 -2.14
CA ALA A 183 2.37 -24.02 -1.94
C ALA A 183 3.42 -23.78 -0.82
N GLY A 184 3.45 -22.59 -0.20
CA GLY A 184 4.44 -22.24 0.82
C GLY A 184 5.86 -22.05 0.27
N GLU A 185 6.02 -21.75 -1.03
CA GLU A 185 7.34 -21.50 -1.65
C GLU A 185 7.92 -20.11 -1.31
N ILE A 186 7.09 -19.22 -0.75
CA ILE A 186 7.47 -17.86 -0.36
C ILE A 186 7.55 -17.79 1.16
N ASP A 187 8.76 -17.56 1.67
CA ASP A 187 8.99 -17.37 3.10
C ASP A 187 8.63 -15.94 3.53
N TRP A 188 7.39 -15.76 4.00
CA TRP A 188 6.92 -14.46 4.50
C TRP A 188 7.66 -13.97 5.74
N GLU A 189 8.22 -14.87 6.55
CA GLU A 189 8.97 -14.49 7.75
C GLU A 189 10.34 -13.96 7.35
N LEU A 190 11.04 -14.63 6.43
CA LEU A 190 12.26 -14.09 5.80
C LEU A 190 12.00 -12.71 5.19
N CYS A 191 10.89 -12.54 4.48
CA CYS A 191 10.54 -11.24 3.89
C CYS A 191 10.32 -10.14 4.96
N ARG A 192 9.81 -10.51 6.14
CA ARG A 192 9.49 -9.58 7.23
C ARG A 192 10.71 -9.21 8.08
N THR A 193 11.55 -10.18 8.43
CA THR A 193 12.59 -10.02 9.46
C THR A 193 14.00 -10.29 8.95
N GLY A 194 14.15 -10.89 7.76
CA GLY A 194 15.44 -11.18 7.16
C GLY A 194 16.16 -9.97 6.57
N ASP A 195 17.38 -10.23 6.09
CA ASP A 195 18.16 -9.27 5.31
C ASP A 195 17.35 -8.71 4.13
N TYR A 196 17.40 -7.40 3.92
CA TYR A 196 16.56 -6.71 2.95
C TYR A 196 16.74 -7.24 1.51
N GLU A 197 17.98 -7.53 1.10
CA GLU A 197 18.25 -8.05 -0.24
C GLU A 197 17.85 -9.53 -0.38
N GLN A 198 17.91 -10.31 0.71
CA GLN A 198 17.36 -11.67 0.74
C GLN A 198 15.83 -11.66 0.63
N ALA A 199 15.15 -10.82 1.42
CA ALA A 199 13.71 -10.61 1.37
C ALA A 199 13.22 -10.21 -0.03
N ARG A 200 13.95 -9.30 -0.69
CA ARG A 200 13.67 -8.90 -2.08
C ARG A 200 13.82 -10.09 -3.04
N ARG A 201 14.93 -10.84 -2.95
CA ARG A 201 15.17 -12.02 -3.80
C ARG A 201 14.12 -13.10 -3.61
N GLU A 202 13.62 -13.27 -2.38
CA GLU A 202 12.56 -14.21 -2.04
C GLU A 202 11.29 -13.92 -2.85
N LEU A 203 10.81 -12.67 -2.83
CA LEU A 203 9.64 -12.24 -3.60
C LEU A 203 9.87 -12.33 -5.11
N MET A 204 11.10 -12.07 -5.58
CA MET A 204 11.46 -12.14 -7.00
C MET A 204 11.55 -13.57 -7.57
N LYS A 205 11.33 -14.62 -6.76
CA LYS A 205 11.08 -15.98 -7.26
C LYS A 205 9.77 -16.07 -8.06
N ILE A 206 8.84 -15.14 -7.83
CA ILE A 206 7.55 -15.09 -8.49
C ILE A 206 7.69 -14.48 -9.88
N THR A 207 7.14 -15.15 -10.88
CA THR A 207 7.16 -14.71 -12.27
C THR A 207 6.46 -13.36 -12.40
N GLY A 208 7.18 -12.37 -12.93
CA GLY A 208 6.66 -11.01 -13.11
C GLY A 208 6.81 -10.11 -11.87
N VAL A 209 7.46 -10.57 -10.80
CA VAL A 209 7.89 -9.74 -9.67
C VAL A 209 9.35 -9.34 -9.87
N GLY A 210 9.58 -8.09 -10.27
CA GLY A 210 10.91 -7.48 -10.27
C GLY A 210 11.14 -6.59 -9.05
N VAL A 211 12.31 -5.94 -8.98
CA VAL A 211 12.74 -5.07 -7.87
C VAL A 211 11.64 -4.11 -7.42
N LYS A 212 11.01 -3.38 -8.34
CA LYS A 212 9.94 -2.42 -8.01
C LYS A 212 8.76 -3.07 -7.29
N VAL A 213 8.28 -4.21 -7.79
CA VAL A 213 7.11 -4.89 -7.21
C VAL A 213 7.48 -5.49 -5.85
N ALA A 214 8.65 -6.12 -5.75
CA ALA A 214 9.18 -6.64 -4.49
C ALA A 214 9.28 -5.53 -3.43
N ASP A 215 9.87 -4.39 -3.77
CA ASP A 215 10.02 -3.26 -2.83
C ASP A 215 8.65 -2.69 -2.42
N CYS A 216 7.68 -2.59 -3.33
CA CYS A 216 6.33 -2.19 -2.96
C CYS A 216 5.67 -3.19 -1.99
N THR A 217 5.84 -4.49 -2.23
CA THR A 217 5.32 -5.53 -1.32
C THR A 217 6.01 -5.49 0.04
N LEU A 218 7.33 -5.29 0.08
CA LEU A 218 8.09 -5.14 1.32
C LEU A 218 7.64 -3.90 2.09
N LEU A 219 7.51 -2.74 1.43
CA LEU A 219 7.11 -1.50 2.07
C LEU A 219 5.65 -1.56 2.59
N PHE A 220 4.71 -1.88 1.70
CA PHE A 220 3.28 -1.69 1.98
C PHE A 220 2.59 -2.93 2.53
N GLY A 221 3.14 -4.13 2.28
CA GLY A 221 2.58 -5.40 2.75
C GLY A 221 3.33 -6.01 3.94
N LEU A 222 4.58 -5.63 4.16
CA LEU A 222 5.43 -6.18 5.24
C LEU A 222 6.04 -5.08 6.12
N HIS A 223 5.72 -3.82 5.84
CA HIS A 223 6.16 -2.66 6.63
C HIS A 223 7.70 -2.57 6.79
N ARG A 224 8.43 -2.94 5.74
CA ARG A 224 9.87 -2.72 5.63
C ARG A 224 10.12 -1.27 5.22
N VAL A 225 10.11 -0.35 6.19
CA VAL A 225 10.18 1.11 5.96
C VAL A 225 11.51 1.58 5.36
N GLU A 226 12.52 0.71 5.30
CA GLU A 226 13.76 0.94 4.55
C GLU A 226 13.61 0.69 3.03
N ALA A 227 12.51 0.08 2.58
CA ALA A 227 12.29 -0.23 1.17
C ALA A 227 12.01 1.03 0.35
N PHE A 228 12.63 1.16 -0.83
CA PHE A 228 12.53 2.35 -1.69
C PHE A 228 12.08 1.99 -3.11
N PRO A 229 10.77 1.80 -3.36
CA PRO A 229 10.27 1.42 -4.67
C PRO A 229 10.54 2.50 -5.74
N LEU A 230 11.29 2.13 -6.79
CA LEU A 230 11.61 3.00 -7.92
C LEU A 230 10.77 2.69 -9.17
N ASP A 231 9.63 3.37 -9.31
CA ASP A 231 8.89 3.39 -10.58
C ASP A 231 9.46 4.45 -11.55
N VAL A 232 8.80 4.66 -12.70
CA VAL A 232 9.27 5.64 -13.70
C VAL A 232 9.21 7.07 -13.18
N TRP A 233 8.18 7.42 -12.41
CA TRP A 233 8.07 8.75 -11.80
C TRP A 233 9.13 8.97 -10.75
N MET A 234 9.38 7.97 -9.90
CA MET A 234 10.37 8.05 -8.85
C MET A 234 11.79 8.09 -9.37
N LYS A 235 12.09 7.39 -10.47
CA LYS A 235 13.39 7.53 -11.14
C LYS A 235 13.62 8.96 -11.64
N ARG A 236 12.62 9.55 -12.30
CA ARG A 236 12.70 10.95 -12.77
C ARG A 236 12.83 11.94 -11.61
N ALA A 237 12.11 11.71 -10.52
CA ALA A 237 12.21 12.52 -9.32
C ALA A 237 13.61 12.45 -8.69
N MET A 238 14.17 11.24 -8.55
CA MET A 238 15.53 11.06 -8.07
C MET A 238 16.55 11.75 -8.99
N GLU A 239 16.46 11.53 -10.30
CA GLU A 239 17.37 12.14 -11.28
C GLU A 239 17.32 13.68 -11.28
N ARG A 240 16.14 14.27 -11.05
CA ARG A 240 15.94 15.73 -11.16
C ARG A 240 16.06 16.48 -9.84
N LEU A 241 15.55 15.91 -8.75
CA LEU A 241 15.46 16.57 -7.44
C LEU A 241 16.60 16.15 -6.51
N PHE A 242 17.20 14.98 -6.75
CA PHE A 242 18.21 14.38 -5.88
C PHE A 242 19.36 13.75 -6.70
N PRO A 243 19.98 14.47 -7.66
CA PRO A 243 20.92 13.89 -8.63
C PRO A 243 22.16 13.23 -7.99
N ASP A 244 22.53 13.67 -6.79
CA ASP A 244 23.70 13.19 -6.04
C ASP A 244 23.34 12.24 -4.89
N MET A 245 22.06 11.88 -4.73
CA MET A 245 21.62 10.95 -3.68
C MET A 245 21.15 9.62 -4.26
N ARG A 246 21.37 8.57 -3.49
CA ARG A 246 20.89 7.21 -3.75
C ARG A 246 19.84 6.85 -2.69
N PRO A 247 19.00 5.84 -2.93
CA PRO A 247 18.00 5.39 -1.95
C PRO A 247 18.55 5.15 -0.54
N ALA A 248 19.76 4.62 -0.40
CA ALA A 248 20.39 4.37 0.89
C ALA A 248 20.72 5.65 1.68
N ASP A 249 20.84 6.80 1.01
CA ASP A 249 21.19 8.07 1.64
C ASP A 249 19.98 8.70 2.37
N PHE A 250 18.76 8.14 2.21
CA PHE A 250 17.56 8.50 2.99
C PHE A 250 17.43 7.73 4.32
N GLY A 251 18.41 6.88 4.64
CA GLY A 251 18.50 6.20 5.93
C GLY A 251 17.43 5.12 6.16
N SER A 252 17.15 4.83 7.43
CA SER A 252 16.25 3.73 7.84
C SER A 252 14.78 3.96 7.46
N TYR A 253 14.40 5.20 7.15
CA TYR A 253 13.03 5.59 6.78
C TYR A 253 12.90 5.93 5.29
N ALA A 254 13.77 5.35 4.46
CA ALA A 254 13.81 5.62 3.03
C ALA A 254 12.45 5.44 2.35
N GLY A 255 11.63 4.46 2.74
CA GLY A 255 10.29 4.24 2.21
C GLY A 255 9.27 5.33 2.57
N ILE A 256 9.42 5.96 3.74
CA ILE A 256 8.60 7.12 4.14
C ILE A 256 9.01 8.34 3.30
N ALA A 257 10.32 8.57 3.14
CA ALA A 257 10.84 9.61 2.26
C ALA A 257 10.37 9.42 0.82
N GLN A 258 10.44 8.18 0.31
CA GLN A 258 9.95 7.79 -1.01
C GLN A 258 8.49 8.18 -1.19
N GLN A 259 7.63 7.96 -0.20
CA GLN A 259 6.21 8.33 -0.30
C GLN A 259 5.96 9.83 -0.29
N TYR A 260 6.71 10.61 0.50
CA TYR A 260 6.64 12.08 0.41
C TYR A 260 7.06 12.57 -0.98
N ILE A 261 8.20 12.09 -1.49
CA ILE A 261 8.70 12.48 -2.82
C ILE A 261 7.70 12.04 -3.90
N PHE A 262 7.13 10.84 -3.81
CA PHE A 262 6.20 10.31 -4.81
C PHE A 262 4.90 11.12 -4.84
N HIS A 263 4.32 11.38 -3.67
CA HIS A 263 3.10 12.18 -3.58
C HIS A 263 3.35 13.60 -4.10
N PHE A 264 4.42 14.26 -3.63
CA PHE A 264 4.79 15.59 -4.06
C PHE A 264 5.01 15.67 -5.58
N SER A 265 5.77 14.73 -6.14
CA SER A 265 6.08 14.69 -7.57
C SER A 265 4.83 14.48 -8.44
N ARG A 266 3.88 13.68 -7.94
CA ARG A 266 2.61 13.42 -8.63
C ARG A 266 1.69 14.65 -8.63
N MET A 267 1.77 15.48 -7.59
CA MET A 267 0.99 16.70 -7.47
C MET A 267 1.62 17.89 -8.21
N HIS A 268 2.89 17.77 -8.60
CA HIS A 268 3.65 18.78 -9.37
C HIS A 268 4.26 18.19 -10.65
N PRO A 269 3.46 17.58 -11.55
CA PRO A 269 3.98 16.92 -12.74
C PRO A 269 4.77 17.85 -13.68
N GLU A 270 4.48 19.15 -13.66
CA GLU A 270 5.18 20.21 -14.41
C GLU A 270 6.67 20.32 -14.07
N MET A 271 7.08 19.84 -12.89
CA MET A 271 8.50 19.77 -12.52
C MET A 271 9.26 18.72 -13.34
N PHE A 272 8.58 17.81 -14.05
CA PHE A 272 9.21 16.66 -14.76
C PHE A 272 8.88 16.60 -16.26
N VAL A 273 8.29 17.67 -16.79
CA VAL A 273 8.07 17.87 -18.24
C VAL A 273 9.30 18.51 -18.88
#